data_AF-A0A7D5T8Z0-F1
#
_entry.id   AF-A0A7D5T8Z0-F1
#
_cell.length_a   1.000
_cell.length_b   1.000
_cell.length_c   1.000
_cell.angle_alpha   90.00
_cell.angle_beta   90.00
_cell.angle_gamma   90.00
#
_symmetry.space_group_name_H-M   'P 1'
#
loop_
_entity.id
_entity.type
_entity.pdbx_description
1 polymer ?
#
loop_
_entity_poly.entity_id
_entity_poly.type
_entity_poly.pdbx_seq_one_letter_code
_entity_poly.pdbx_strand_id
1 'polypeptide(L)'
;MSTEKAASAAGADNQKEELFGQLPDEVSGWRKHSRKPGETLFEYWKKGSTHIVGAYEQIVAKQLRDGEIRVTKRTYDQFSHLLNTRNLIEKSPDDTHRLWRTAKERMEEFPGNEAFDEPPKLPDAIGEWELVSESHEEPLEVTTWERPFGTAELDVEQTDVVAHYSHTKRPHQIRYREPDTDAEIVVDGVPRTSAFEIAINSLNALTAPVSEMVPQQDTLESVKGIGPAKSRQFILLGITSPEDLRSYLESDSPPVNHHHDEAIKKLLTTIIREQFL
;
A
#
# COMPACT_ATOMS: atom_id res chain seq x y z
N MET A 1 -31.79 40.38 -0.54
CA MET A 1 -32.22 39.00 -0.86
C MET A 1 -31.05 37.98 -0.77
N SER A 2 -30.10 38.16 0.17
CA SER A 2 -28.90 37.29 0.27
C SER A 2 -28.74 36.59 1.63
N THR A 3 -29.70 36.76 2.54
CA THR A 3 -29.65 36.23 3.92
C THR A 3 -30.49 34.95 4.10
N GLU A 4 -31.51 34.71 3.28
CA GLU A 4 -32.35 33.49 3.37
C GLU A 4 -31.65 32.22 2.81
N LYS A 5 -30.76 32.36 1.81
CA LYS A 5 -30.00 31.23 1.25
C LYS A 5 -28.94 30.68 2.21
N ALA A 6 -28.31 31.53 3.02
CA ALA A 6 -27.27 31.13 3.96
C ALA A 6 -27.85 30.41 5.19
N ALA A 7 -29.03 30.83 5.67
CA ALA A 7 -29.71 30.20 6.79
C ALA A 7 -30.28 28.80 6.43
N SER A 8 -30.72 28.60 5.18
CA SER A 8 -31.22 27.31 4.68
C SER A 8 -30.10 26.28 4.51
N ALA A 9 -28.90 26.69 4.06
CA ALA A 9 -27.76 25.79 3.94
C ALA A 9 -27.24 25.33 5.31
N ALA A 10 -27.12 26.26 6.27
CA ALA A 10 -26.69 25.95 7.64
C ALA A 10 -27.69 25.03 8.39
N GLY A 11 -28.99 25.19 8.15
CA GLY A 11 -30.01 24.31 8.74
C GLY A 11 -30.02 22.89 8.15
N ALA A 12 -29.73 22.75 6.85
CA ALA A 12 -29.63 21.45 6.18
C ALA A 12 -28.35 20.69 6.58
N ASP A 13 -27.23 21.39 6.77
CA ASP A 13 -25.99 20.76 7.22
C ASP A 13 -26.06 20.30 8.70
N ASN A 14 -26.70 21.08 9.59
CA ASN A 14 -26.94 20.65 10.97
C ASN A 14 -27.85 19.41 11.07
N GLN A 15 -28.89 19.30 10.24
CA GLN A 15 -29.78 18.12 10.25
C GLN A 15 -29.08 16.86 9.69
N LYS A 16 -28.18 17.01 8.71
CA LYS A 16 -27.37 15.89 8.19
C LYS A 16 -26.38 15.38 9.23
N GLU A 17 -25.68 16.27 9.94
CA GLU A 17 -24.77 15.88 11.02
C GLU A 17 -25.50 15.19 12.17
N GLU A 18 -26.72 15.62 12.53
CA GLU A 18 -27.54 14.92 13.54
C GLU A 18 -27.98 13.51 13.08
N LEU A 19 -28.35 13.33 11.80
CA LEU A 19 -28.78 12.03 11.25
C LEU A 19 -27.64 11.03 11.10
N PHE A 20 -26.48 11.45 10.60
CA PHE A 20 -25.33 10.57 10.41
C PHE A 20 -24.46 10.43 11.67
N GLY A 21 -24.55 11.38 12.60
CA GLY A 21 -23.92 11.32 13.92
C GLY A 21 -24.46 10.18 14.79
N GLN A 22 -25.69 9.74 14.57
CA GLN A 22 -26.35 8.65 15.31
C GLN A 22 -26.10 7.25 14.75
N LEU A 23 -25.35 7.12 13.65
CA LEU A 23 -25.03 5.81 13.08
C LEU A 23 -24.13 5.00 14.03
N PRO A 24 -24.33 3.67 14.13
CA PRO A 24 -23.60 2.81 15.06
C PRO A 24 -22.11 2.78 14.77
N ASP A 25 -21.29 2.65 15.81
CA ASP A 25 -19.83 2.58 15.65
C ASP A 25 -19.36 1.27 14.99
N GLU A 26 -20.18 0.22 15.03
CA GLU A 26 -19.90 -1.05 14.37
C GLU A 26 -21.16 -1.64 13.70
N VAL A 27 -20.98 -2.22 12.51
CA VAL A 27 -22.01 -3.03 11.82
C VAL A 27 -21.36 -4.28 11.25
N SER A 28 -21.72 -5.46 11.78
CA SER A 28 -21.28 -6.75 11.23
C SER A 28 -19.76 -6.84 11.04
N GLY A 29 -18.98 -6.38 12.03
CA GLY A 29 -17.51 -6.36 11.98
C GLY A 29 -16.90 -5.20 11.18
N TRP A 30 -17.71 -4.31 10.60
CA TRP A 30 -17.25 -3.06 10.03
C TRP A 30 -17.21 -1.97 11.09
N ARG A 31 -16.10 -1.27 11.25
CA ARG A 31 -15.99 -0.16 12.20
C ARG A 31 -16.10 1.19 11.52
N LYS A 32 -16.84 2.09 12.17
CA LYS A 32 -16.96 3.49 11.80
C LYS A 32 -15.61 4.17 12.00
N HIS A 33 -15.16 4.94 11.01
CA HIS A 33 -13.95 5.74 11.11
C HIS A 33 -14.29 7.17 10.68
N SER A 34 -14.17 8.14 11.58
CA SER A 34 -14.48 9.53 11.26
C SER A 34 -13.22 10.26 10.77
N ARG A 35 -13.19 10.63 9.48
CA ARG A 35 -12.35 11.75 9.00
C ARG A 35 -13.08 13.08 9.11
N LYS A 36 -12.31 14.17 9.02
CA LYS A 36 -12.69 15.58 9.27
C LYS A 36 -14.14 15.90 8.86
N PRO A 37 -14.91 16.64 9.71
CA PRO A 37 -16.27 17.07 9.41
C PRO A 37 -16.36 17.86 8.10
N GLY A 38 -17.38 17.61 7.28
CA GLY A 38 -17.76 18.48 6.16
C GLY A 38 -17.84 17.83 4.76
N GLU A 39 -17.09 16.75 4.48
CA GLU A 39 -17.09 16.10 3.14
C GLU A 39 -17.58 14.65 3.14
N THR A 40 -17.43 13.97 4.27
CA THR A 40 -17.75 12.54 4.41
C THR A 40 -18.87 12.41 5.44
N LEU A 41 -20.01 11.87 5.00
CA LEU A 41 -21.20 11.73 5.85
C LEU A 41 -21.09 10.50 6.76
N PHE A 42 -20.58 9.40 6.23
CA PHE A 42 -20.16 8.26 7.01
C PHE A 42 -19.08 7.47 6.28
N GLU A 43 -18.29 6.74 7.06
CA GLU A 43 -17.18 5.94 6.59
C GLU A 43 -17.03 4.73 7.51
N TYR A 44 -17.09 3.55 6.92
CA TYR A 44 -16.91 2.26 7.60
C TYR A 44 -15.79 1.50 6.93
N TRP A 45 -15.00 0.81 7.74
CA TRP A 45 -13.89 -0.01 7.29
C TRP A 45 -13.97 -1.41 7.85
N LYS A 46 -13.40 -2.33 7.10
CA LYS A 46 -13.02 -3.65 7.62
C LYS A 46 -11.71 -4.09 7.00
N LYS A 47 -11.06 -5.04 7.68
CA LYS A 47 -10.01 -5.83 7.03
C LYS A 47 -10.63 -6.66 5.91
N GLY A 48 -9.98 -6.62 4.76
CA GLY A 48 -10.37 -7.33 3.55
C GLY A 48 -9.98 -8.81 3.63
N SER A 49 -10.14 -9.50 2.51
CA SER A 49 -9.54 -10.83 2.32
C SER A 49 -8.44 -10.68 1.28
N THR A 50 -7.19 -10.93 1.70
CA THR A 50 -6.00 -10.87 0.85
C THR A 50 -6.11 -11.79 -0.37
N HIS A 51 -6.95 -12.83 -0.30
CA HIS A 51 -7.16 -13.77 -1.40
C HIS A 51 -8.14 -13.28 -2.49
N ILE A 52 -8.98 -12.26 -2.24
CA ILE A 52 -10.12 -11.95 -3.13
C ILE A 52 -10.37 -10.45 -3.33
N VAL A 53 -10.29 -9.61 -2.28
CA VAL A 53 -10.87 -8.25 -2.29
C VAL A 53 -9.93 -7.20 -1.70
N GLY A 54 -8.61 -7.36 -1.85
CA GLY A 54 -7.60 -6.47 -1.26
C GLY A 54 -7.46 -6.64 0.25
N ALA A 55 -6.46 -5.97 0.83
CA ALA A 55 -6.15 -6.06 2.26
C ALA A 55 -7.18 -5.34 3.13
N TYR A 56 -7.85 -4.30 2.61
CA TYR A 56 -8.84 -3.51 3.32
C TYR A 56 -10.01 -3.12 2.42
N GLU A 57 -11.18 -2.96 3.03
CA GLU A 57 -12.36 -2.45 2.36
C GLU A 57 -12.94 -1.25 3.12
N GLN A 58 -13.48 -0.31 2.36
CA GLN A 58 -14.13 0.89 2.87
C GLN A 58 -15.51 1.04 2.22
N ILE A 59 -16.52 1.39 3.02
CA ILE A 59 -17.79 1.93 2.52
C ILE A 59 -17.87 3.37 2.99
N VAL A 60 -17.97 4.29 2.03
CA VAL A 60 -17.94 5.73 2.30
C VAL A 60 -19.06 6.44 1.56
N ALA A 61 -19.73 7.37 2.25
CA ALA A 61 -20.72 8.26 1.67
C ALA A 61 -20.20 9.69 1.61
N LYS A 62 -20.21 10.28 0.41
CA LYS A 62 -19.76 11.65 0.17
C LYS A 62 -20.81 12.44 -0.59
N GLN A 63 -20.92 13.72 -0.28
CA GLN A 63 -21.75 14.64 -1.06
C GLN A 63 -21.00 15.08 -2.32
N LEU A 64 -21.67 15.04 -3.45
CA LEU A 64 -21.19 15.46 -4.76
C LEU A 64 -21.46 16.97 -4.97
N ARG A 65 -20.86 17.54 -6.02
CA ARG A 65 -20.99 18.97 -6.35
C ARG A 65 -22.42 19.39 -6.73
N ASP A 66 -23.20 18.47 -7.27
CA ASP A 66 -24.62 18.66 -7.60
C ASP A 66 -25.54 18.55 -6.37
N GLY A 67 -24.98 18.22 -5.21
CA GLY A 67 -25.68 18.07 -3.95
C GLY A 67 -26.18 16.66 -3.66
N GLU A 68 -26.09 15.72 -4.61
CA GLU A 68 -26.42 14.31 -4.36
C GLU A 68 -25.38 13.65 -3.45
N ILE A 69 -25.78 12.57 -2.78
CA ILE A 69 -24.90 11.75 -1.96
C ILE A 69 -24.62 10.45 -2.70
N ARG A 70 -23.34 10.12 -2.84
CA ARG A 70 -22.88 8.86 -3.40
C ARG A 70 -22.29 7.98 -2.32
N VAL A 71 -22.77 6.75 -2.23
CA VAL A 71 -22.18 5.69 -1.40
C VAL A 71 -21.34 4.80 -2.29
N THR A 72 -20.05 4.69 -1.96
CA THR A 72 -19.11 3.86 -2.70
C THR A 72 -18.50 2.80 -1.80
N LYS A 73 -18.29 1.60 -2.36
CA LYS A 73 -17.37 0.61 -1.82
C LYS A 73 -16.01 0.82 -2.47
N ARG A 74 -14.96 0.89 -1.66
CA ARG A 74 -13.58 0.96 -2.10
C ARG A 74 -12.77 -0.18 -1.52
N THR A 75 -11.75 -0.58 -2.27
CA THR A 75 -10.83 -1.64 -1.89
C THR A 75 -9.42 -1.09 -1.93
N TYR A 76 -8.65 -1.40 -0.89
CA TYR A 76 -7.29 -0.91 -0.70
C TYR A 76 -6.32 -2.08 -0.48
N ASP A 77 -5.06 -1.87 -0.86
CA ASP A 77 -3.96 -2.69 -0.36
C ASP A 77 -3.51 -2.23 1.05
N GLN A 78 -2.50 -2.89 1.60
CA GLN A 78 -1.97 -2.62 2.93
C GLN A 78 -1.26 -1.26 3.06
N PHE A 79 -0.94 -0.61 1.95
CA PHE A 79 -0.24 0.67 1.89
C PHE A 79 -1.19 1.83 1.55
N SER A 80 -2.50 1.62 1.67
CA SER A 80 -3.54 2.61 1.36
C SER A 80 -3.73 2.91 -0.13
N HIS A 81 -3.19 2.07 -1.02
CA HIS A 81 -3.41 2.27 -2.46
C HIS A 81 -4.80 1.80 -2.86
N LEU A 82 -5.54 2.66 -3.55
CA LEU A 82 -6.88 2.34 -4.04
C LEU A 82 -6.79 1.35 -5.22
N LEU A 83 -7.27 0.12 -5.01
CA LEU A 83 -7.30 -0.92 -6.03
C LEU A 83 -8.58 -0.91 -6.85
N ASN A 84 -9.72 -0.61 -6.21
CA ASN A 84 -11.03 -0.63 -6.87
C ASN A 84 -12.01 0.31 -6.19
N THR A 85 -12.93 0.87 -6.98
CA THR A 85 -14.09 1.63 -6.50
C THR A 85 -15.36 1.15 -7.21
N ARG A 86 -16.40 0.85 -6.44
CA ARG A 86 -17.72 0.48 -6.91
C ARG A 86 -18.76 1.43 -6.34
N ASN A 87 -19.56 2.05 -7.21
CA ASN A 87 -20.74 2.80 -6.78
C ASN A 87 -21.82 1.82 -6.30
N LEU A 88 -22.37 2.05 -5.10
CA LEU A 88 -23.46 1.26 -4.54
C LEU A 88 -24.81 1.93 -4.80
N ILE A 89 -24.90 3.23 -4.53
CA ILE A 89 -26.11 4.04 -4.69
C ILE A 89 -25.75 5.53 -4.74
N GLU A 90 -26.56 6.29 -5.46
CA GLU A 90 -26.46 7.74 -5.60
C GLU A 90 -27.86 8.35 -5.55
N LYS A 91 -28.11 9.25 -4.59
CA LYS A 91 -29.43 9.83 -4.31
C LYS A 91 -29.35 11.22 -3.69
N SER A 92 -30.48 11.94 -3.75
CA SER A 92 -30.69 13.19 -3.00
C SER A 92 -30.45 13.01 -1.49
N PRO A 93 -30.01 14.06 -0.78
CA PRO A 93 -29.95 14.08 0.68
C PRO A 93 -31.25 13.71 1.38
N ASP A 94 -32.42 13.94 0.78
CA ASP A 94 -33.71 13.59 1.38
C ASP A 94 -33.91 12.06 1.53
N ASP A 95 -33.11 11.26 0.82
CA ASP A 95 -33.14 9.80 0.82
C ASP A 95 -32.09 9.17 1.78
N THR A 96 -31.65 9.88 2.84
CA THR A 96 -30.63 9.41 3.81
C THR A 96 -30.87 7.99 4.33
N HIS A 97 -32.12 7.64 4.67
CA HIS A 97 -32.45 6.29 5.13
C HIS A 97 -32.14 5.23 4.06
N ARG A 98 -32.40 5.52 2.77
CA ARG A 98 -32.13 4.58 1.70
C ARG A 98 -30.63 4.41 1.47
N LEU A 99 -29.88 5.50 1.54
CA LEU A 99 -28.41 5.50 1.47
C LEU A 99 -27.81 4.63 2.57
N TRP A 100 -28.24 4.83 3.83
CA TRP A 100 -27.81 4.02 4.96
C TRP A 100 -28.22 2.56 4.82
N ARG A 101 -29.48 2.29 4.45
CA ARG A 101 -29.98 0.92 4.29
C ARG A 101 -29.15 0.12 3.30
N THR A 102 -28.84 0.69 2.14
CA THR A 102 -28.00 0.03 1.13
C THR A 102 -26.57 -0.21 1.63
N ALA A 103 -25.99 0.74 2.37
CA ALA A 103 -24.68 0.53 2.99
C ALA A 103 -24.71 -0.61 4.03
N LYS A 104 -25.72 -0.60 4.92
CA LYS A 104 -25.93 -1.60 5.95
C LYS A 104 -26.15 -2.99 5.37
N GLU A 105 -27.05 -3.14 4.40
CA GLU A 105 -27.30 -4.40 3.68
C GLU A 105 -26.00 -4.94 3.08
N ARG A 106 -25.15 -4.06 2.53
CA ARG A 106 -23.86 -4.48 1.97
C ARG A 106 -22.86 -4.95 3.03
N MET A 107 -22.83 -4.31 4.19
CA MET A 107 -21.99 -4.71 5.32
C MET A 107 -22.45 -6.04 5.94
N GLU A 108 -23.77 -6.26 6.00
CA GLU A 108 -24.37 -7.51 6.47
C GLU A 108 -24.16 -8.68 5.49
N GLU A 109 -24.20 -8.42 4.18
CA GLU A 109 -23.92 -9.40 3.13
C GLU A 109 -22.44 -9.84 3.12
N PHE A 110 -21.52 -8.93 3.48
CA PHE A 110 -20.08 -9.17 3.52
C PHE A 110 -19.48 -8.70 4.87
N PRO A 111 -19.67 -9.45 5.96
CA PRO A 111 -19.20 -9.06 7.28
C PRO A 111 -17.67 -9.01 7.38
N GLY A 112 -17.17 -8.24 8.34
CA GLY A 112 -15.77 -8.28 8.78
C GLY A 112 -15.52 -9.48 9.67
N ASN A 113 -14.56 -10.33 9.29
CA ASN A 113 -14.22 -11.54 10.04
C ASN A 113 -13.03 -11.35 10.98
N GLU A 114 -12.27 -10.26 10.80
CA GLU A 114 -11.07 -9.96 11.55
C GLU A 114 -11.21 -8.60 12.24
N ALA A 115 -10.51 -8.42 13.36
CA ALA A 115 -10.44 -7.13 14.04
C ALA A 115 -9.82 -6.08 13.09
N PHE A 116 -10.46 -4.91 13.03
CA PHE A 116 -10.00 -3.75 12.30
C PHE A 116 -9.81 -2.60 13.28
N ASP A 117 -8.61 -2.05 13.39
CA ASP A 117 -8.34 -0.95 14.32
C ASP A 117 -8.17 0.38 13.59
N GLU A 118 -7.36 0.42 12.54
CA GLU A 118 -7.09 1.62 11.76
C GLU A 118 -7.04 1.35 10.24
N PRO A 119 -7.35 2.37 9.40
CA PRO A 119 -7.18 2.27 7.96
C PRO A 119 -5.72 2.00 7.57
N PRO A 120 -5.47 1.34 6.42
CA PRO A 120 -4.11 1.16 5.93
C PRO A 120 -3.45 2.52 5.66
N LYS A 121 -2.16 2.59 5.94
CA LYS A 121 -1.30 3.74 5.63
C LYS A 121 0.06 3.24 5.21
N LEU A 122 0.71 4.01 4.34
CA LEU A 122 2.13 3.83 4.09
C LEU A 122 2.91 4.13 5.39
N PRO A 123 3.89 3.31 5.78
CA PRO A 123 4.68 3.59 6.97
C PRO A 123 5.62 4.78 6.73
N ASP A 124 5.47 5.80 7.57
CA ASP A 124 6.34 6.99 7.57
C ASP A 124 7.78 6.66 8.00
N ALA A 125 7.98 5.59 8.78
CA ALA A 125 9.30 5.15 9.24
C ALA A 125 9.41 3.62 9.32
N ILE A 126 10.59 3.09 8.98
CA ILE A 126 10.93 1.65 9.02
C ILE A 126 12.36 1.48 9.52
N GLY A 127 12.52 1.06 10.77
CA GLY A 127 13.84 1.04 11.39
C GLY A 127 14.42 2.45 11.46
N GLU A 128 15.55 2.68 10.77
CA GLU A 128 16.18 4.00 10.67
C GLU A 128 15.80 4.76 9.39
N TRP A 129 14.95 4.18 8.54
CA TRP A 129 14.51 4.81 7.30
C TRP A 129 13.29 5.69 7.54
N GLU A 130 13.32 6.91 7.02
CA GLU A 130 12.25 7.89 7.13
C GLU A 130 11.72 8.23 5.73
N LEU A 131 10.40 8.32 5.60
CA LEU A 131 9.73 8.74 4.39
C LEU A 131 9.92 10.25 4.21
N VAL A 132 10.62 10.66 3.16
CA VAL A 132 10.98 12.07 2.93
C VAL A 132 10.21 12.70 1.77
N SER A 133 9.65 11.88 0.87
CA SER A 133 8.92 12.37 -0.30
C SER A 133 7.84 11.40 -0.77
N GLU A 134 6.66 11.96 -1.05
CA GLU A 134 5.56 11.33 -1.79
C GLU A 134 5.10 12.28 -2.89
N SER A 135 5.60 12.11 -4.11
CA SER A 135 5.09 12.87 -5.25
C SER A 135 3.98 12.08 -5.94
N HIS A 136 2.76 12.59 -5.83
CA HIS A 136 1.56 12.01 -6.47
C HIS A 136 1.22 12.68 -7.81
N GLU A 137 1.88 13.80 -8.18
CA GLU A 137 1.61 14.56 -9.40
C GLU A 137 2.90 14.95 -10.15
N GLU A 138 3.08 14.27 -11.31
CA GLU A 138 3.99 14.51 -12.45
C GLU A 138 5.54 14.48 -12.29
N PRO A 139 6.25 13.96 -13.33
CA PRO A 139 5.71 13.23 -14.49
C PRO A 139 5.32 11.78 -14.13
N LEU A 140 5.86 11.24 -13.04
CA LEU A 140 5.66 9.88 -12.56
C LEU A 140 5.59 9.90 -11.03
N GLU A 141 4.85 8.95 -10.47
CA GLU A 141 4.73 8.80 -9.02
C GLU A 141 6.06 8.33 -8.44
N VAL A 142 6.53 8.99 -7.39
CA VAL A 142 7.77 8.64 -6.69
C VAL A 142 7.55 8.68 -5.19
N THR A 143 8.02 7.63 -4.51
CA THR A 143 8.07 7.54 -3.06
C THR A 143 9.50 7.26 -2.62
N THR A 144 10.04 8.07 -1.72
CA THR A 144 11.45 8.01 -1.29
C THR A 144 11.56 7.84 0.21
N TRP A 145 12.28 6.80 0.63
CA TRP A 145 12.77 6.65 2.00
C TRP A 145 14.26 6.97 2.06
N GLU A 146 14.66 7.70 3.09
CA GLU A 146 16.03 8.13 3.32
C GLU A 146 16.48 7.64 4.71
N ARG A 147 17.73 7.19 4.81
CA ARG A 147 18.39 6.99 6.11
C ARG A 147 18.86 8.32 6.68
N PRO A 148 19.21 8.41 7.98
CA PRO A 148 19.61 9.67 8.57
C PRO A 148 20.79 10.28 7.81
N PHE A 149 20.69 11.59 7.54
CA PHE A 149 21.71 12.39 6.86
C PHE A 149 22.02 11.98 5.41
N GLY A 150 21.06 11.40 4.69
CA GLY A 150 21.22 11.05 3.27
C GLY A 150 22.22 9.93 3.02
N THR A 151 22.52 9.12 4.03
CA THR A 151 23.53 8.05 3.93
C THR A 151 23.12 6.92 3.00
N ALA A 152 21.82 6.76 2.75
CA ALA A 152 21.27 5.93 1.69
C ALA A 152 19.82 6.35 1.40
N GLU A 153 19.38 6.10 0.18
CA GLU A 153 18.01 6.35 -0.29
C GLU A 153 17.47 5.12 -1.01
N LEU A 154 16.17 4.89 -0.88
CA LEU A 154 15.44 3.89 -1.63
C LEU A 154 14.17 4.53 -2.23
N ASP A 155 14.09 4.48 -3.54
CA ASP A 155 12.99 5.05 -4.33
C ASP A 155 12.11 3.95 -4.90
N VAL A 156 10.80 4.14 -4.82
CA VAL A 156 9.81 3.42 -5.62
C VAL A 156 9.23 4.41 -6.63
N GLU A 157 9.54 4.19 -7.91
CA GLU A 157 9.14 5.09 -9.01
C GLU A 157 8.23 4.35 -9.99
N GLN A 158 7.11 4.96 -10.39
CA GLN A 158 6.35 4.52 -11.55
C GLN A 158 7.19 4.79 -12.81
N THR A 159 7.45 3.79 -13.66
CA THR A 159 8.35 3.99 -14.81
C THR A 159 7.65 4.30 -16.12
N ASP A 160 6.41 3.86 -16.29
CA ASP A 160 5.67 4.02 -17.54
C ASP A 160 4.14 3.97 -17.30
N VAL A 161 3.39 4.36 -18.33
CA VAL A 161 1.93 4.17 -18.42
C VAL A 161 1.63 3.41 -19.71
N VAL A 162 1.57 2.08 -19.59
CA VAL A 162 1.33 1.17 -20.72
C VAL A 162 -0.17 0.98 -20.89
N ALA A 163 -0.77 1.63 -21.89
CA ALA A 163 -2.17 1.47 -22.24
C ALA A 163 -2.39 0.28 -23.19
N HIS A 164 -3.22 -0.67 -22.79
CA HIS A 164 -3.76 -1.74 -23.65
C HIS A 164 -5.26 -1.50 -23.91
N TYR A 165 -5.82 -2.19 -24.91
CA TYR A 165 -7.22 -2.02 -25.36
C TYR A 165 -8.28 -2.14 -24.24
N SER A 166 -7.98 -2.79 -23.12
CA SER A 166 -8.92 -3.02 -22.01
C SER A 166 -8.41 -2.65 -20.62
N HIS A 167 -7.14 -2.25 -20.48
CA HIS A 167 -6.53 -1.95 -19.19
C HIS A 167 -5.27 -1.09 -19.35
N THR A 168 -4.96 -0.29 -18.33
CA THR A 168 -3.71 0.46 -18.24
C THR A 168 -2.81 -0.19 -17.20
N LYS A 169 -1.60 -0.60 -17.59
CA LYS A 169 -0.56 -1.10 -16.68
C LYS A 169 0.39 0.04 -16.33
N ARG A 170 0.72 0.15 -15.04
CA ARG A 170 1.65 1.15 -14.50
C ARG A 170 2.79 0.41 -13.77
N PRO A 171 3.84 -0.01 -14.49
CA PRO A 171 4.99 -0.66 -13.86
C PRO A 171 5.72 0.30 -12.93
N HIS A 172 6.32 -0.26 -11.89
CA HIS A 172 7.16 0.44 -10.94
C HIS A 172 8.54 -0.21 -10.87
N GLN A 173 9.50 0.59 -10.45
CA GLN A 173 10.89 0.21 -10.24
C GLN A 173 11.32 0.61 -8.84
N ILE A 174 12.19 -0.20 -8.25
CA ILE A 174 12.85 0.08 -6.99
C ILE A 174 14.30 0.45 -7.28
N ARG A 175 14.73 1.62 -6.83
CA ARG A 175 16.12 2.07 -6.95
C ARG A 175 16.72 2.29 -5.58
N TYR A 176 17.99 1.96 -5.45
CA TYR A 176 18.78 2.20 -4.26
C TYR A 176 19.96 3.11 -4.61
N ARG A 177 20.26 4.08 -3.76
CA ARG A 177 21.37 5.01 -3.96
C ARG A 177 22.11 5.27 -2.65
N GLU A 178 23.43 5.26 -2.72
CA GLU A 178 24.32 5.80 -1.67
C GLU A 178 24.91 7.13 -2.16
N PRO A 179 25.38 8.01 -1.25
CA PRO A 179 26.07 9.25 -1.62
C PRO A 179 27.17 9.01 -2.65
N ASP A 180 27.25 9.90 -3.65
CA ASP A 180 28.29 9.89 -4.67
C ASP A 180 28.34 8.61 -5.55
N THR A 181 27.27 7.80 -5.55
CA THR A 181 27.14 6.62 -6.40
C THR A 181 25.98 6.75 -7.40
N ASP A 182 26.08 6.02 -8.51
CA ASP A 182 24.95 5.87 -9.43
C ASP A 182 23.84 5.03 -8.79
N ALA A 183 22.59 5.40 -9.05
CA ALA A 183 21.44 4.64 -8.56
C ALA A 183 21.41 3.23 -9.16
N GLU A 184 21.28 2.23 -8.30
CA GLU A 184 21.20 0.83 -8.66
C GLU A 184 19.75 0.36 -8.72
N ILE A 185 19.41 -0.37 -9.78
CA ILE A 185 18.08 -0.95 -9.96
C ILE A 185 18.01 -2.24 -9.14
N VAL A 186 17.13 -2.27 -8.15
CA VAL A 186 16.89 -3.47 -7.32
C VAL A 186 15.89 -4.39 -8.00
N VAL A 187 14.74 -3.83 -8.41
CA VAL A 187 13.67 -4.54 -9.13
C VAL A 187 13.05 -3.60 -10.15
N ASP A 188 12.62 -4.14 -11.29
CA ASP A 188 11.99 -3.39 -12.37
C ASP A 188 10.75 -4.11 -12.93
N GLY A 189 9.81 -3.34 -13.46
CA GLY A 189 8.64 -3.82 -14.20
C GLY A 189 7.52 -4.43 -13.34
N VAL A 190 7.52 -4.19 -12.03
CA VAL A 190 6.58 -4.81 -11.08
C VAL A 190 5.33 -3.95 -10.84
N PRO A 191 4.19 -4.54 -10.46
CA PRO A 191 3.02 -3.78 -10.02
C PRO A 191 3.30 -2.95 -8.77
N ARG A 192 2.55 -1.85 -8.58
CA ARG A 192 2.69 -0.94 -7.44
C ARG A 192 2.76 -1.65 -6.09
N THR A 193 1.73 -2.41 -5.72
CA THR A 193 1.67 -3.09 -4.41
C THR A 193 2.90 -3.98 -4.18
N SER A 194 3.35 -4.72 -5.19
CA SER A 194 4.54 -5.57 -5.09
C SER A 194 5.84 -4.79 -4.99
N ALA A 195 5.95 -3.63 -5.66
CA ALA A 195 7.10 -2.74 -5.50
C ALA A 195 7.23 -2.26 -4.06
N PHE A 196 6.12 -1.86 -3.45
CA PHE A 196 6.09 -1.45 -2.04
C PHE A 196 6.34 -2.65 -1.11
N GLU A 197 5.77 -3.83 -1.33
CA GLU A 197 6.09 -5.03 -0.53
C GLU A 197 7.59 -5.35 -0.52
N ILE A 198 8.23 -5.30 -1.69
CA ILE A 198 9.67 -5.54 -1.82
C ILE A 198 10.46 -4.42 -1.14
N ALA A 199 10.11 -3.15 -1.37
CA ALA A 199 10.78 -2.01 -0.75
C ALA A 199 10.73 -2.08 0.77
N ILE A 200 9.55 -2.30 1.36
CA ILE A 200 9.38 -2.44 2.81
C ILE A 200 10.19 -3.63 3.35
N ASN A 201 10.23 -4.76 2.64
CA ASN A 201 11.06 -5.90 3.02
C ASN A 201 12.57 -5.55 2.99
N SER A 202 13.02 -4.87 1.94
CA SER A 202 14.41 -4.39 1.83
C SER A 202 14.75 -3.42 2.97
N LEU A 203 13.90 -2.43 3.24
CA LEU A 203 14.12 -1.42 4.29
C LEU A 203 14.22 -2.06 5.69
N ASN A 204 13.43 -3.10 5.97
CA ASN A 204 13.54 -3.84 7.23
C ASN A 204 14.88 -4.60 7.38
N ALA A 205 15.47 -5.06 6.28
CA ALA A 205 16.71 -5.83 6.29
C ALA A 205 17.98 -4.96 6.24
N LEU A 206 17.89 -3.78 5.62
CA LEU A 206 19.02 -2.86 5.44
C LEU A 206 19.28 -2.02 6.69
N THR A 207 20.11 -2.53 7.59
CA THR A 207 20.50 -1.86 8.85
C THR A 207 21.65 -0.84 8.69
N ALA A 208 22.34 -0.85 7.56
CA ALA A 208 23.45 0.05 7.22
C ALA A 208 23.42 0.37 5.70
N PRO A 209 24.16 1.35 5.17
CA PRO A 209 24.34 1.46 3.73
C PRO A 209 25.00 0.17 3.24
N VAL A 210 24.64 -0.30 2.05
CA VAL A 210 25.07 -1.63 1.62
C VAL A 210 26.58 -1.73 1.49
N SER A 211 27.27 -0.64 1.13
CA SER A 211 28.74 -0.55 1.17
C SER A 211 29.37 -0.80 2.54
N GLU A 212 28.66 -0.52 3.64
CA GLU A 212 29.12 -0.74 5.01
C GLU A 212 28.75 -2.14 5.55
N MET A 213 27.87 -2.86 4.87
CA MET A 213 27.45 -4.22 5.23
C MET A 213 28.48 -5.29 4.80
N VAL A 214 29.78 -4.99 4.95
CA VAL A 214 30.90 -5.86 4.55
C VAL A 214 30.80 -7.26 5.20
N PRO A 215 30.49 -7.41 6.50
CA PRO A 215 30.37 -8.75 7.10
C PRO A 215 29.29 -9.61 6.44
N GLN A 216 28.15 -9.03 6.08
CA GLN A 216 27.06 -9.71 5.39
C GLN A 216 27.47 -10.07 3.95
N GLN A 217 28.16 -9.16 3.26
CA GLN A 217 28.71 -9.43 1.92
C GLN A 217 29.67 -10.62 1.96
N ASP A 218 30.67 -10.58 2.85
CA ASP A 218 31.65 -11.65 3.03
C ASP A 218 30.99 -12.99 3.36
N THR A 219 29.98 -12.97 4.24
CA THR A 219 29.25 -14.18 4.63
C THR A 219 28.48 -14.77 3.45
N LEU A 220 27.81 -13.95 2.64
CA LEU A 220 27.12 -14.40 1.43
C LEU A 220 28.11 -14.87 0.36
N GLU A 221 29.27 -14.23 0.21
CA GLU A 221 30.32 -14.62 -0.74
C GLU A 221 31.00 -15.94 -0.40
N SER A 222 30.86 -16.42 0.84
CA SER A 222 31.28 -17.77 1.22
C SER A 222 30.48 -18.87 0.50
N VAL A 223 29.27 -18.54 0.00
CA VAL A 223 28.43 -19.43 -0.80
C VAL A 223 28.97 -19.47 -2.23
N LYS A 224 29.28 -20.68 -2.71
CA LYS A 224 29.85 -20.85 -4.05
C LYS A 224 28.89 -20.34 -5.12
N GLY A 225 29.38 -19.45 -5.97
CA GLY A 225 28.60 -18.84 -7.06
C GLY A 225 27.94 -17.51 -6.69
N ILE A 226 28.10 -17.06 -5.44
CA ILE A 226 27.87 -15.68 -5.02
C ILE A 226 29.22 -14.96 -5.03
N GLY A 227 29.28 -13.80 -5.66
CA GLY A 227 30.42 -12.88 -5.63
C GLY A 227 29.94 -11.46 -5.36
N PRO A 228 30.82 -10.44 -5.39
CA PRO A 228 30.52 -9.09 -4.89
C PRO A 228 29.25 -8.44 -5.44
N ALA A 229 29.02 -8.55 -6.75
CA ALA A 229 27.81 -7.99 -7.36
C ALA A 229 26.52 -8.72 -6.91
N LYS A 230 26.60 -10.04 -6.69
CA LYS A 230 25.44 -10.83 -6.27
C LYS A 230 25.18 -10.72 -4.78
N SER A 231 26.21 -10.69 -3.93
CA SER A 231 26.06 -10.48 -2.49
C SER A 231 25.36 -9.15 -2.23
N ARG A 232 25.81 -8.09 -2.90
CA ARG A 232 25.14 -6.78 -2.89
C ARG A 232 23.66 -6.85 -3.30
N GLN A 233 23.35 -7.48 -4.44
CA GLN A 233 21.98 -7.62 -4.93
C GLN A 233 21.08 -8.46 -4.01
N PHE A 234 21.60 -9.51 -3.38
CA PHE A 234 20.88 -10.27 -2.37
C PHE A 234 20.55 -9.42 -1.14
N ILE A 235 21.53 -8.65 -0.64
CA ILE A 235 21.33 -7.73 0.49
C ILE A 235 20.26 -6.68 0.15
N LEU A 236 20.29 -6.11 -1.05
CA LEU A 236 19.27 -5.16 -1.52
C LEU A 236 17.86 -5.77 -1.62
N LEU A 237 17.76 -7.08 -1.82
CA LEU A 237 16.49 -7.83 -1.78
C LEU A 237 16.14 -8.34 -0.38
N GLY A 238 16.91 -8.00 0.64
CA GLY A 238 16.67 -8.38 2.04
C GLY A 238 17.19 -9.77 2.43
N ILE A 239 18.04 -10.39 1.62
CA ILE A 239 18.76 -11.62 1.98
C ILE A 239 20.14 -11.22 2.48
N THR A 240 20.36 -11.32 3.79
CA THR A 240 21.58 -10.82 4.45
C THR A 240 22.52 -11.93 4.92
N SER A 241 22.07 -13.19 4.86
CA SER A 241 22.84 -14.36 5.29
C SER A 241 22.55 -15.61 4.43
N PRO A 242 23.44 -16.62 4.45
CA PRO A 242 23.17 -17.93 3.86
C PRO A 242 21.96 -18.63 4.48
N GLU A 243 21.68 -18.38 5.76
CA GLU A 243 20.49 -18.89 6.46
C GLU A 243 19.20 -18.29 5.90
N ASP A 244 19.18 -16.99 5.57
CA ASP A 244 18.04 -16.35 4.90
C ASP A 244 17.80 -17.01 3.54
N LEU A 245 18.88 -17.28 2.79
CA LEU A 245 18.83 -17.92 1.49
C LEU A 245 18.34 -19.37 1.58
N ARG A 246 18.82 -20.13 2.57
CA ARG A 246 18.35 -21.49 2.86
C ARG A 246 16.87 -21.48 3.21
N SER A 247 16.46 -20.62 4.14
CA SER A 247 15.06 -20.48 4.57
C SER A 247 14.14 -20.12 3.42
N TYR A 248 14.61 -19.26 2.50
CA TYR A 248 13.90 -18.93 1.27
C TYR A 248 13.76 -20.14 0.33
N LEU A 249 14.81 -20.95 0.15
CA LEU A 249 14.79 -22.11 -0.74
C LEU A 249 13.97 -23.29 -0.19
N GLU A 250 13.96 -23.48 1.12
CA GLU A 250 13.22 -24.55 1.80
C GLU A 250 11.73 -24.23 1.97
N SER A 251 11.33 -22.96 1.84
CA SER A 251 9.94 -22.57 2.00
C SER A 251 9.10 -22.92 0.77
N ASP A 252 8.05 -23.73 0.98
CA ASP A 252 6.99 -23.98 0.00
C ASP A 252 6.19 -22.69 -0.35
N SER A 253 6.37 -21.61 0.40
CA SER A 253 5.78 -20.29 0.16
C SER A 253 6.73 -19.20 0.67
N PRO A 254 7.60 -18.64 -0.19
CA PRO A 254 8.53 -17.60 0.24
C PRO A 254 7.79 -16.39 0.83
N PRO A 255 8.34 -15.76 1.88
CA PRO A 255 7.58 -14.90 2.78
C PRO A 255 7.09 -13.55 2.21
N VAL A 256 7.51 -13.15 1.01
CA VAL A 256 7.40 -11.74 0.59
C VAL A 256 6.39 -11.52 -0.55
N ASN A 257 6.47 -12.26 -1.67
CA ASN A 257 5.44 -12.46 -2.72
C ASN A 257 6.08 -13.08 -3.98
N HIS A 258 5.27 -13.39 -5.00
CA HIS A 258 5.72 -13.95 -6.29
C HIS A 258 6.74 -13.06 -7.05
N HIS A 259 6.58 -11.74 -7.06
CA HIS A 259 7.49 -10.85 -7.79
C HIS A 259 8.85 -10.72 -7.09
N HIS A 260 8.86 -10.73 -5.76
CA HIS A 260 10.10 -10.83 -4.98
C HIS A 260 10.82 -12.15 -5.25
N ASP A 261 10.06 -13.24 -5.27
CA ASP A 261 10.54 -14.58 -5.62
C ASP A 261 11.16 -14.62 -7.03
N GLU A 262 10.54 -13.99 -8.02
CA GLU A 262 11.12 -13.86 -9.36
C GLU A 262 12.44 -13.07 -9.37
N ALA A 263 12.52 -11.98 -8.59
CA ALA A 263 13.74 -11.17 -8.47
C ALA A 263 14.89 -11.99 -7.87
N ILE A 264 14.64 -12.71 -6.77
CA ILE A 264 15.63 -13.59 -6.12
C ILE A 264 16.02 -14.74 -7.06
N LYS A 265 15.07 -15.37 -7.75
CA LYS A 265 15.33 -16.47 -8.70
C LYS A 265 16.25 -16.07 -9.85
N LYS A 266 16.25 -14.82 -10.29
CA LYS A 266 17.18 -14.31 -11.32
C LYS A 266 18.64 -14.33 -10.85
N LEU A 267 18.88 -14.24 -9.54
CA LEU A 267 20.24 -14.28 -8.95
C LEU A 267 20.71 -15.73 -8.69
N LEU A 268 19.78 -16.65 -8.44
CA LEU A 268 20.04 -18.06 -8.13
C LEU A 268 20.54 -18.86 -9.34
N THR A 269 21.77 -19.33 -9.27
CA THR A 269 22.32 -20.32 -10.22
C THR A 269 22.15 -21.74 -9.71
N THR A 270 22.31 -22.73 -10.60
CA THR A 270 22.31 -24.15 -10.21
C THR A 270 23.32 -24.44 -9.11
N ILE A 271 24.53 -23.88 -9.20
CA ILE A 271 25.60 -24.05 -8.20
C ILE A 271 25.18 -23.55 -6.82
N ILE A 272 24.48 -22.41 -6.75
CA ILE A 272 24.00 -21.86 -5.48
C ILE A 272 22.93 -22.80 -4.90
N ARG A 273 21.97 -23.23 -5.70
CA ARG A 273 20.88 -24.12 -5.25
C ARG A 273 21.41 -25.44 -4.70
N GLU A 274 22.39 -26.05 -5.38
CA GLU A 274 23.02 -27.31 -4.97
C GLU A 274 23.78 -27.21 -3.63
N GLN A 275 24.08 -26.02 -3.11
CA GLN A 275 24.70 -25.89 -1.79
C GLN A 275 23.72 -26.03 -0.63
N PHE A 276 22.42 -25.93 -0.90
CA PHE A 276 21.36 -25.92 0.11
C PHE A 276 20.35 -27.07 -0.05
N LEU A 277 20.56 -27.95 -1.04
CA LEU A 277 19.79 -29.19 -1.29
C LEU A 277 20.62 -30.42 -0.87
#